data_AF-A0A820HAI0-F1
#
_entry.id   AF-A0A820HAI0-F1
#
_cell.length_a   1.000
_cell.length_b   1.000
_cell.length_c   1.000
_cell.angle_alpha   90.00
_cell.angle_beta   90.00
_cell.angle_gamma   90.00
#
_symmetry.space_group_name_H-M   'P 1'
#
loop_
_entity.id
_entity.type
_entity.pdbx_description
1 polymer ?
#
loop_
_entity_poly.entity_id
_entity_poly.type
_entity_poly.pdbx_seq_one_letter_code
_entity_poly.pdbx_strand_id
1 'polypeptide(L)'
;MYLYKNRVHGDVFRPPQKGMLLAVLIGNGAQIAIMSLITLVFACFGFLSPASRGALMTCAIVCYVLLGTPAGYTSARLYKMFGGERWKKNVLMTAVACPGAIFAIFFILNLVLWANGSSAAIPFTTFLALLALWFCVSTPLVFIGAYLGFKRPVSDNPVRTNQIPRQVPEQTLYTKPIPGILMGGILPFGCIFIQLFFILNSIWAHQYYYFFGFLLVVYIILIITCSETTILLCYFHLCAEDYNWWWRSFLTSGFTAVYFFLYSIYYFATKLEISDGTSTFLYFGYTLMLTFILFLFTGTIGFLACFWFVHIIYSVIKVD
;
A
#
# COMPACT_ATOMS: atom_id res chain seq x y z
N MET A 1 -12.03 19.58 -25.08
CA MET A 1 -12.45 18.62 -24.03
C MET A 1 -13.25 17.43 -24.60
N TYR A 2 -14.23 17.64 -25.50
CA TYR A 2 -15.04 16.56 -26.10
C TYR A 2 -14.30 15.66 -27.12
N LEU A 3 -13.33 16.18 -27.89
CA LEU A 3 -12.65 15.41 -28.94
C LEU A 3 -11.64 14.36 -28.45
N TYR A 4 -11.12 14.48 -27.23
CA TYR A 4 -10.07 13.60 -26.70
C TYR A 4 -10.64 12.36 -25.99
N LYS A 5 -11.84 12.50 -25.40
CA LYS A 5 -12.56 11.45 -24.67
C LYS A 5 -12.97 10.26 -25.55
N ASN A 6 -13.20 10.49 -26.85
CA ASN A 6 -13.65 9.45 -27.79
C ASN A 6 -12.54 8.52 -28.30
N ARG A 7 -11.25 8.84 -28.13
CA ARG A 7 -10.19 8.02 -28.76
C ARG A 7 -9.61 6.89 -27.91
N VAL A 8 -9.79 6.94 -26.59
CA VAL A 8 -9.18 5.98 -25.64
C VAL A 8 -10.23 5.08 -24.97
N HIS A 9 -11.52 5.43 -25.10
CA HIS A 9 -12.65 4.71 -24.47
C HIS A 9 -12.62 3.18 -24.69
N GLY A 10 -12.20 2.73 -25.88
CA GLY A 10 -12.09 1.31 -26.23
C GLY A 10 -10.88 0.56 -25.66
N ASP A 11 -9.95 1.21 -24.95
CA ASP A 11 -8.77 0.52 -24.40
C ASP A 11 -8.53 0.78 -22.89
N VAL A 12 -9.25 1.75 -22.30
CA VAL A 12 -9.08 2.17 -20.89
C VAL A 12 -9.29 1.04 -19.87
N PHE A 13 -10.25 0.15 -20.13
CA PHE A 13 -10.59 -0.95 -19.22
C PHE A 13 -9.91 -2.27 -19.59
N ARG A 14 -8.91 -2.25 -20.49
CA ARG A 14 -8.13 -3.45 -20.84
C ARG A 14 -7.43 -3.98 -19.59
N PRO A 15 -7.44 -5.30 -19.34
CA PRO A 15 -6.83 -5.86 -18.14
C PRO A 15 -5.33 -5.51 -18.05
N PRO A 16 -4.84 -5.17 -16.85
CA PRO A 16 -3.44 -4.81 -16.66
C PRO A 16 -2.50 -5.98 -16.92
N GLN A 17 -1.32 -5.69 -17.45
CA GLN A 17 -0.20 -6.63 -17.44
C GLN A 17 0.05 -7.11 -16.01
N LYS A 18 0.29 -8.41 -15.79
CA LYS A 18 0.48 -8.98 -14.43
C LYS A 18 -0.64 -8.61 -13.43
N GLY A 19 -1.91 -8.54 -13.87
CA GLY A 19 -3.04 -8.15 -13.04
C GLY A 19 -3.24 -8.95 -11.73
N MET A 20 -2.77 -10.20 -11.67
CA MET A 20 -2.74 -10.99 -10.43
C MET A 20 -1.86 -10.33 -9.35
N LEU A 21 -0.65 -9.89 -9.70
CA LEU A 21 0.24 -9.23 -8.74
C LEU A 21 -0.36 -7.91 -8.26
N LEU A 22 -0.90 -7.11 -9.19
CA LEU A 22 -1.54 -5.84 -8.85
C LEU A 22 -2.70 -6.03 -7.86
N ALA A 23 -3.58 -7.00 -8.14
CA ALA A 23 -4.69 -7.33 -7.25
C ALA A 23 -4.23 -7.83 -5.87
N VAL A 24 -3.14 -8.59 -5.79
CA VAL A 24 -2.54 -9.06 -4.53
C VAL A 24 -1.99 -7.88 -3.70
N LEU A 25 -1.26 -6.96 -4.34
CA LEU A 25 -0.70 -5.78 -3.69
C LEU A 25 -1.81 -4.85 -3.16
N ILE A 26 -2.83 -4.58 -3.98
CA ILE A 26 -3.98 -3.75 -3.60
C ILE A 26 -4.77 -4.39 -2.46
N GLY A 27 -4.94 -5.72 -2.48
CA GLY A 27 -5.61 -6.42 -1.38
C GLY A 27 -4.90 -6.22 -0.05
N ASN A 28 -3.59 -6.43 -0.04
CA ASN A 28 -2.78 -6.23 1.16
C ASN A 28 -2.76 -4.76 1.61
N GLY A 29 -2.65 -3.81 0.67
CA GLY A 29 -2.69 -2.39 1.02
C GLY A 29 -4.05 -1.92 1.54
N ALA A 30 -5.17 -2.50 1.08
CA ALA A 30 -6.49 -2.21 1.61
C ALA A 30 -6.64 -2.71 3.06
N GLN A 31 -6.12 -3.91 3.35
CA GLN A 31 -6.05 -4.43 4.72
C GLN A 31 -5.20 -3.54 5.62
N ILE A 32 -4.03 -3.10 5.14
CA ILE A 32 -3.15 -2.16 5.87
C ILE A 32 -3.89 -0.85 6.14
N ALA A 33 -4.56 -0.27 5.15
CA ALA A 33 -5.28 1.00 5.29
C ALA A 33 -6.41 0.93 6.34
N ILE A 34 -7.18 -0.16 6.34
CA ILE A 34 -8.25 -0.35 7.33
C ILE A 34 -7.65 -0.57 8.72
N MET A 35 -6.59 -1.38 8.82
CA MET A 35 -5.88 -1.65 10.07
C MET A 35 -5.28 -0.39 10.67
N SER A 36 -4.59 0.43 9.87
CA SER A 36 -3.99 1.68 10.34
C SER A 36 -5.05 2.69 10.77
N LEU A 37 -6.16 2.80 10.03
CA LEU A 37 -7.27 3.67 10.42
C LEU A 37 -7.86 3.25 11.77
N ILE A 38 -8.18 1.95 11.94
CA ILE A 38 -8.76 1.45 13.19
C ILE A 38 -7.79 1.67 14.36
N THR A 39 -6.52 1.35 14.18
CA THR A 39 -5.48 1.53 15.22
C THR A 39 -5.33 3.00 15.61
N LEU A 40 -5.31 3.91 14.63
CA LEU A 40 -5.21 5.36 14.88
C LEU A 40 -6.45 5.92 15.58
N VAL A 41 -7.64 5.43 15.24
CA VAL A 41 -8.89 5.84 15.91
C VAL A 41 -8.87 5.41 17.39
N PHE A 42 -8.48 4.17 17.69
CA PHE A 42 -8.32 3.71 19.07
C PHE A 42 -7.26 4.51 19.84
N ALA A 43 -6.13 4.82 19.19
CA ALA A 43 -5.09 5.66 19.79
C ALA A 43 -5.58 7.09 20.04
N CYS A 44 -6.34 7.67 19.12
CA CYS A 44 -6.87 9.03 19.23
C CYS A 44 -7.89 9.17 20.37
N PHE A 45 -8.72 8.15 20.62
CA PHE A 45 -9.65 8.15 21.75
C PHE A 45 -8.99 7.84 23.11
N GLY A 46 -7.68 7.62 23.14
CA GLY A 46 -6.94 7.38 24.38
C GLY A 46 -7.04 5.95 24.91
N PHE A 47 -7.61 5.00 24.14
CA PHE A 47 -7.63 3.58 24.53
C PHE A 47 -6.24 2.93 24.52
N LEU A 48 -5.27 3.56 23.84
CA LEU A 48 -3.88 3.12 23.78
C LEU A 48 -3.00 4.19 24.45
N SER A 49 -2.46 3.88 25.62
CA SER A 49 -1.59 4.81 26.34
C SER A 49 -0.23 4.96 25.62
N PRO A 50 0.27 6.20 25.40
CA PRO A 50 1.61 6.45 24.88
C PRO A 50 2.73 5.83 25.73
N ALA A 51 2.47 5.57 27.01
CA ALA A 51 3.42 4.92 27.93
C ALA A 51 3.55 3.40 27.69
N SER A 52 2.53 2.74 27.15
CA SER A 52 2.56 1.31 26.81
C SER A 52 3.01 1.11 25.36
N ARG A 53 4.31 1.29 25.07
CA ARG A 53 4.86 1.21 23.70
C ARG A 53 4.47 -0.06 22.94
N GLY A 54 4.35 -1.19 23.63
CA GLY A 54 3.94 -2.46 23.04
C GLY A 54 2.45 -2.56 22.69
N ALA A 55 1.57 -1.79 23.35
CA ALA A 55 0.12 -1.94 23.17
C ALA A 55 -0.34 -1.53 21.77
N LEU A 56 0.24 -0.46 21.20
CA LEU A 56 -0.09 0.00 19.86
C LEU A 56 0.35 -1.02 18.80
N MET A 57 1.55 -1.58 18.94
CA MET A 57 2.04 -2.63 18.04
C MET A 57 1.18 -3.90 18.12
N THR A 58 0.85 -4.34 19.34
CA THR A 58 -0.01 -5.51 19.54
C THR A 58 -1.41 -5.28 18.97
N CYS A 59 -2.00 -4.10 19.17
CA CYS A 59 -3.29 -3.73 18.58
C CYS A 59 -3.22 -3.78 17.05
N ALA A 60 -2.20 -3.19 16.43
CA ALA A 60 -1.99 -3.23 14.99
C ALA A 60 -1.87 -4.67 14.45
N ILE A 61 -1.12 -5.55 15.12
CA ILE A 61 -0.97 -6.96 14.73
C ILE A 61 -2.31 -7.70 14.83
N VAL A 62 -3.04 -7.54 15.93
CA VAL A 62 -4.34 -8.19 16.13
C VAL A 62 -5.35 -7.70 15.09
N CYS A 63 -5.45 -6.38 14.89
CA CYS A 63 -6.29 -5.80 13.85
C CYS A 63 -5.90 -6.32 12.47
N TYR A 64 -4.61 -6.38 12.15
CA TYR A 64 -4.14 -6.91 10.87
C TYR A 64 -4.60 -8.35 10.66
N VAL A 65 -4.39 -9.23 11.63
CA VAL A 65 -4.79 -10.66 11.56
C VAL A 65 -6.31 -10.81 11.34
N LEU A 66 -7.11 -10.03 12.07
CA LEU A 66 -8.59 -10.06 11.97
C LEU A 66 -9.13 -9.41 10.69
N LEU A 67 -8.34 -8.59 10.00
CA LEU A 67 -8.72 -7.92 8.76
C LEU A 67 -8.28 -8.67 7.49
N GLY A 68 -8.02 -9.98 7.58
CA GLY A 68 -7.75 -10.82 6.41
C GLY A 68 -8.88 -10.81 5.37
N THR A 69 -10.14 -10.71 5.82
CA THR A 69 -11.32 -10.71 4.95
C THR A 69 -11.34 -9.54 3.94
N PRO A 70 -11.16 -8.26 4.33
CA PRO A 70 -10.96 -7.16 3.39
C PRO A 70 -9.89 -7.40 2.33
N ALA A 71 -8.75 -7.98 2.72
CA ALA A 71 -7.62 -8.24 1.81
C ALA A 71 -8.00 -9.23 0.72
N GLY A 72 -8.58 -10.36 1.14
CA GLY A 72 -9.07 -11.40 0.23
C GLY A 72 -10.16 -10.88 -0.69
N TYR A 73 -11.13 -10.13 -0.14
CA TYR A 73 -12.27 -9.61 -0.90
C TYR A 73 -11.85 -8.63 -1.99
N THR A 74 -11.07 -7.61 -1.64
CA THR A 74 -10.61 -6.57 -2.58
C THR A 74 -9.74 -7.15 -3.68
N SER A 75 -8.78 -8.02 -3.32
CA SER A 75 -7.93 -8.72 -4.28
C SER A 75 -8.74 -9.61 -5.23
N ALA A 76 -9.64 -10.44 -4.69
CA ALA A 76 -10.49 -11.32 -5.49
C ALA A 76 -11.38 -10.55 -6.48
N ARG A 77 -12.00 -9.47 -6.02
CA ARG A 77 -12.87 -8.62 -6.84
C ARG A 77 -12.11 -8.03 -8.02
N LEU A 78 -10.96 -7.41 -7.76
CA LEU A 78 -10.14 -6.82 -8.82
C LEU A 78 -9.60 -7.88 -9.78
N TYR A 79 -9.10 -9.00 -9.26
CA TYR A 79 -8.58 -10.07 -10.11
C TYR A 79 -9.67 -10.66 -11.01
N LYS A 80 -10.90 -10.83 -10.51
CA LYS A 80 -12.06 -11.24 -11.31
C LYS A 80 -12.43 -10.19 -12.36
N MET A 81 -12.39 -8.89 -12.03
CA MET A 81 -12.62 -7.79 -12.98
C MET A 81 -11.59 -7.77 -14.12
N PHE A 82 -10.36 -8.21 -13.86
CA PHE A 82 -9.33 -8.36 -14.89
C PHE A 82 -9.49 -9.62 -15.77
N GLY A 83 -10.58 -10.38 -15.62
CA GLY A 83 -10.78 -11.65 -16.32
C GLY A 83 -9.99 -12.82 -15.72
N GLY A 84 -9.54 -12.71 -14.47
CA GLY A 84 -8.77 -13.74 -13.79
C GLY A 84 -9.61 -14.91 -13.30
N GLU A 85 -9.33 -16.12 -13.78
CA GLU A 85 -10.04 -17.35 -13.39
C GLU A 85 -9.36 -18.12 -12.24
N ARG A 86 -8.05 -17.94 -12.08
CA ARG A 86 -7.22 -18.70 -11.11
C ARG A 86 -7.34 -18.16 -9.69
N TRP A 87 -8.57 -18.14 -9.17
CA TRP A 87 -8.88 -17.52 -7.88
C TRP A 87 -8.09 -18.12 -6.72
N LYS A 88 -7.94 -19.46 -6.65
CA LYS A 88 -7.16 -20.14 -5.60
C LYS A 88 -5.72 -19.64 -5.51
N LYS A 89 -5.06 -19.45 -6.67
CA LYS A 89 -3.71 -18.90 -6.74
C LYS A 89 -3.68 -17.46 -6.27
N ASN A 90 -4.66 -16.64 -6.66
CA ASN A 90 -4.77 -15.27 -6.20
C ASN A 90 -4.90 -15.19 -4.68
N VAL A 91 -5.81 -15.97 -4.09
CA VAL A 91 -6.00 -15.99 -2.63
C VAL A 91 -4.72 -16.40 -1.89
N LEU A 92 -4.06 -17.46 -2.36
CA LEU A 92 -2.81 -17.92 -1.74
C LEU A 92 -1.72 -16.85 -1.83
N MET A 93 -1.57 -16.20 -2.98
CA MET A 93 -0.61 -15.10 -3.13
C MET A 93 -0.98 -13.89 -2.24
N THR A 94 -2.27 -13.56 -2.10
CA THR A 94 -2.73 -12.49 -1.20
C THR A 94 -2.41 -12.79 0.25
N ALA A 95 -2.63 -14.03 0.69
CA ALA A 95 -2.38 -14.45 2.07
C ALA A 95 -0.88 -14.58 2.41
N VAL A 96 -0.03 -14.91 1.44
CA VAL A 96 1.37 -15.30 1.70
C VAL A 96 2.40 -14.27 1.23
N ALA A 97 2.21 -13.60 0.09
CA ALA A 97 3.29 -12.86 -0.56
C ALA A 97 3.78 -11.65 0.27
N CYS A 98 2.89 -10.70 0.59
CA CYS A 98 3.28 -9.51 1.36
C CYS A 98 3.56 -9.84 2.83
N PRO A 99 2.71 -10.61 3.55
CA PRO A 99 3.00 -10.97 4.94
C PRO A 99 4.28 -11.80 5.07
N GLY A 100 4.55 -12.69 4.10
CA GLY A 100 5.76 -13.51 4.07
C GLY A 100 7.02 -12.72 3.78
N ALA A 101 6.96 -11.69 2.93
CA ALA A 101 8.08 -10.78 2.73
C ALA A 101 8.44 -10.03 4.03
N ILE A 102 7.43 -9.52 4.73
CA ILE A 102 7.62 -8.83 6.02
C ILE A 102 8.17 -9.80 7.08
N PHE A 103 7.59 -11.00 7.17
CA PHE A 103 8.03 -12.03 8.10
C PHE A 103 9.48 -12.48 7.82
N ALA A 104 9.86 -12.63 6.55
CA ALA A 104 11.22 -13.01 6.18
C ALA A 104 12.25 -11.97 6.61
N ILE A 105 11.98 -10.68 6.35
CA ILE A 105 12.87 -9.59 6.81
C ILE A 105 12.96 -9.61 8.33
N PHE A 106 11.81 -9.66 9.01
CA PHE A 106 11.74 -9.70 10.47
C PHE A 106 12.49 -10.89 11.08
N PHE A 107 12.36 -12.07 10.48
CA PHE A 107 13.05 -13.28 10.90
C PHE A 107 14.58 -13.14 10.74
N ILE A 108 15.06 -12.61 9.62
CA ILE A 108 16.49 -12.33 9.40
C ILE A 108 17.03 -11.36 10.45
N LEU A 109 16.29 -10.28 10.75
CA LEU A 109 16.68 -9.32 11.79
C LEU A 109 16.77 -9.99 13.16
N ASN A 110 15.82 -10.87 13.47
CA ASN A 110 15.82 -11.58 14.74
C ASN A 110 16.94 -12.64 14.85
N LEU A 111 17.32 -13.29 13.76
CA LEU A 111 18.47 -14.20 13.75
C LEU A 111 19.76 -13.48 14.17
N VAL A 112 19.94 -12.23 13.70
CA VAL A 112 21.09 -11.40 14.10
C VAL A 112 21.01 -11.04 15.59
N LEU A 113 19.82 -10.75 16.12
CA LEU A 113 19.63 -10.49 17.54
C LEU A 113 19.96 -11.72 18.41
N TRP A 114 19.54 -12.92 17.99
CA TRP A 114 19.92 -14.16 18.67
C TRP A 114 21.43 -14.45 18.60
N ALA A 115 22.05 -14.24 17.44
CA ALA A 115 23.49 -14.45 17.27
C ALA A 115 24.32 -13.55 18.21
N ASN A 116 23.83 -12.35 18.50
CA ASN A 116 24.47 -11.42 19.43
C ASN A 116 24.03 -11.59 20.89
N GLY A 117 23.20 -12.59 21.22
CA GLY A 117 22.69 -12.81 22.58
C GLY A 117 21.86 -11.63 23.13
N SER A 118 21.25 -10.83 22.25
CA SER A 118 20.54 -9.62 22.65
C SER A 118 19.25 -9.93 23.42
N SER A 119 19.00 -9.21 24.51
CA SER A 119 17.73 -9.26 25.24
C SER A 119 16.55 -8.71 24.44
N ALA A 120 16.80 -7.96 23.37
CA ALA A 120 15.79 -7.50 22.43
C ALA A 120 15.36 -8.60 21.44
N ALA A 121 16.05 -9.75 21.41
CA ALA A 121 15.69 -10.85 20.55
C ALA A 121 14.34 -11.45 20.97
N ILE A 122 13.46 -11.63 20.00
CA ILE A 122 12.14 -12.18 20.23
C ILE A 122 12.28 -13.70 20.39
N PRO A 123 11.67 -14.29 21.44
CA PRO A 123 11.81 -15.72 21.71
C PRO A 123 11.11 -16.55 20.62
N PHE A 124 11.60 -17.77 20.41
CA PHE A 124 11.06 -18.69 19.40
C PHE A 124 9.55 -18.94 19.57
N THR A 125 9.07 -18.99 20.81
CA THR A 125 7.63 -19.15 21.12
C THR A 125 6.78 -18.03 20.52
N THR A 126 7.27 -16.79 20.49
CA THR A 126 6.54 -15.68 19.88
C THR A 126 6.50 -15.81 18.36
N PHE A 127 7.55 -16.32 17.72
CA PHE A 127 7.50 -16.66 16.29
C PHE A 127 6.45 -17.72 15.99
N LEU A 128 6.39 -18.78 16.80
CA LEU A 128 5.39 -19.82 16.65
C LEU A 128 3.97 -19.26 16.81
N ALA A 129 3.76 -18.36 17.78
CA ALA A 129 2.49 -17.67 17.97
C ALA A 129 2.11 -16.78 16.77
N LEU A 130 3.06 -16.01 16.21
CA LEU A 130 2.82 -15.18 15.02
C LEU A 130 2.49 -16.05 13.79
N LEU A 131 3.20 -17.16 13.59
CA LEU A 131 2.90 -18.12 12.52
C LEU A 131 1.53 -18.77 12.70
N ALA A 132 1.16 -19.14 13.93
CA ALA A 132 -0.17 -19.67 14.23
C ALA A 132 -1.27 -18.64 13.94
N LEU A 133 -1.10 -17.38 14.36
CA LEU A 133 -2.05 -16.30 14.02
C LEU A 133 -2.15 -16.07 12.51
N TRP A 134 -1.03 -16.14 11.79
CA TRP A 134 -1.00 -15.94 10.34
C TRP A 134 -1.67 -17.10 9.57
N PHE A 135 -1.32 -18.35 9.85
CA PHE A 135 -1.84 -19.50 9.12
C PHE A 135 -3.18 -20.03 9.64
N CYS A 136 -3.46 -19.97 10.94
CA CYS A 136 -4.69 -20.51 11.52
C CYS A 136 -5.82 -19.47 11.58
N VAL A 137 -5.52 -18.17 11.55
CA VAL A 137 -6.54 -17.11 11.62
C VAL A 137 -6.54 -16.26 10.36
N SER A 138 -5.46 -15.52 10.09
CA SER A 138 -5.44 -14.54 8.99
C SER A 138 -5.66 -15.19 7.63
N THR A 139 -4.97 -16.29 7.34
CA THR A 139 -5.07 -17.01 6.06
C THR A 139 -6.50 -17.51 5.79
N PRO A 140 -7.18 -18.25 6.69
CA PRO A 140 -8.58 -18.60 6.53
C PRO A 140 -9.50 -17.40 6.29
N LEU A 141 -9.29 -16.29 7.00
CA LEU A 141 -10.07 -15.07 6.80
C LEU A 141 -9.86 -14.47 5.39
N VAL A 142 -8.64 -14.48 4.87
CA VAL A 142 -8.35 -14.09 3.47
C VAL A 142 -9.09 -15.00 2.48
N PHE A 143 -9.14 -16.31 2.74
CA PHE A 143 -9.92 -17.24 1.92
C PHE A 143 -11.42 -16.95 1.95
N ILE A 144 -11.99 -16.68 3.12
CA ILE A 144 -13.40 -16.30 3.27
C ILE A 144 -13.68 -15.02 2.48
N GLY A 145 -12.88 -13.97 2.68
CA GLY A 145 -13.03 -12.71 1.96
C GLY A 145 -12.95 -12.88 0.45
N ALA A 146 -11.97 -13.66 -0.02
CA ALA A 146 -11.81 -13.91 -1.44
C ALA A 146 -12.94 -14.74 -2.05
N TYR A 147 -13.46 -15.73 -1.32
CA TYR A 147 -14.64 -16.50 -1.74
C TYR A 147 -15.86 -15.57 -1.90
N LEU A 148 -16.11 -14.68 -0.94
CA LEU A 148 -17.18 -13.67 -1.03
C LEU A 148 -16.97 -12.72 -2.21
N GLY A 149 -15.72 -12.30 -2.46
CA GLY A 149 -15.35 -11.43 -3.57
C GLY A 149 -15.58 -12.10 -4.93
N PHE A 150 -15.16 -13.36 -5.08
CA PHE A 150 -15.32 -14.13 -6.31
C PHE A 150 -16.77 -14.53 -6.59
N LYS A 151 -17.60 -14.74 -5.56
CA LYS A 151 -19.02 -15.09 -5.75
C LYS A 151 -19.84 -13.93 -6.32
N ARG A 152 -19.46 -12.68 -6.05
CA ARG A 152 -20.18 -11.51 -6.59
C ARG A 152 -20.02 -11.40 -8.12
N PRO A 153 -21.07 -11.01 -8.86
CA PRO A 153 -20.99 -10.81 -10.30
C PRO A 153 -19.97 -9.73 -10.65
N VAL A 154 -19.32 -9.85 -11.80
CA VAL A 154 -18.39 -8.83 -12.30
C VAL A 154 -19.20 -7.56 -12.56
N SER A 155 -18.68 -6.41 -12.14
CA SER A 155 -19.30 -5.14 -12.52
C SER A 155 -19.04 -4.93 -14.01
N ASP A 156 -20.06 -4.61 -14.78
CA ASP A 156 -19.87 -4.24 -16.17
C ASP A 156 -18.99 -2.99 -16.25
N ASN A 157 -18.00 -3.03 -17.14
CA ASN A 157 -17.19 -1.85 -17.42
C ASN A 157 -18.06 -0.84 -18.18
N PRO A 158 -17.92 0.47 -17.90
CA PRO A 158 -18.70 1.51 -18.58
C PRO A 158 -18.60 1.48 -20.10
N VAL A 159 -17.47 1.02 -20.63
CA VAL A 159 -17.20 0.94 -22.06
C VAL A 159 -16.62 -0.43 -22.41
N ARG A 160 -17.02 -0.97 -23.57
CA ARG A 160 -16.46 -2.20 -24.12
C ARG A 160 -15.07 -1.96 -24.68
N THR A 161 -14.18 -2.92 -24.46
CA THR A 161 -12.82 -2.86 -24.99
C THR A 161 -12.75 -3.34 -26.44
N ASN A 162 -11.97 -2.66 -27.27
CA ASN A 162 -11.63 -3.08 -28.63
C ASN A 162 -10.76 -4.34 -28.62
N GLN A 163 -10.87 -5.16 -29.66
CA GLN A 163 -10.07 -6.38 -29.77
C GLN A 163 -8.59 -6.08 -29.99
N ILE A 164 -8.29 -5.15 -30.89
CA ILE A 164 -6.92 -4.76 -31.25
C ILE A 164 -6.49 -3.58 -30.38
N PRO A 165 -5.36 -3.68 -29.64
CA PRO A 165 -4.85 -2.57 -28.84
C PRO A 165 -4.36 -1.45 -29.76
N ARG A 166 -4.76 -0.22 -29.45
CA ARG A 166 -4.24 0.96 -30.14
C ARG A 166 -2.77 1.21 -29.77
N GLN A 167 -2.00 1.73 -30.73
CA GLN A 167 -0.65 2.24 -30.49
C GLN A 167 -0.70 3.55 -29.70
N VAL A 168 0.05 3.61 -28.60
CA VAL A 168 0.18 4.81 -27.76
C VAL A 168 1.11 5.80 -28.46
N PRO A 169 0.73 7.08 -28.64
CA PRO A 169 1.58 8.09 -29.26
C PRO A 169 2.79 8.42 -28.38
N GLU A 170 3.81 9.04 -28.98
CA GLU A 170 4.99 9.49 -28.25
C GLU A 170 4.62 10.48 -27.13
N GLN A 171 5.13 10.20 -25.94
CA GLN A 171 4.81 10.93 -24.72
C GLN A 171 5.83 12.06 -24.47
N THR A 172 5.35 13.22 -24.04
CA THR A 172 6.19 14.32 -23.55
C THR A 172 6.90 13.94 -22.25
N LEU A 173 7.95 14.67 -21.84
CA LEU A 173 8.77 14.32 -20.68
C LEU A 173 7.95 14.05 -19.40
N TYR A 174 6.95 14.89 -19.12
CA TYR A 174 6.11 14.78 -17.92
C TYR A 174 5.05 13.67 -18.03
N THR A 175 4.65 13.28 -19.24
CA THR A 175 3.69 12.18 -19.46
C THR A 175 4.36 10.82 -19.63
N LYS A 176 5.70 10.77 -19.66
CA LYS A 176 6.47 9.52 -19.57
C LYS A 176 6.28 8.86 -18.20
N PRO A 177 6.33 7.52 -18.12
CA PRO A 177 6.02 6.78 -16.90
C PRO A 177 6.96 7.12 -15.74
N ILE A 178 8.27 7.15 -15.97
CA ILE A 178 9.25 7.33 -14.89
C ILE A 178 9.15 8.74 -14.28
N PRO A 179 9.23 9.85 -15.05
CA PRO A 179 9.12 11.19 -14.47
C PRO A 179 7.77 11.43 -13.78
N GLY A 180 6.66 10.93 -14.34
CA GLY A 180 5.33 11.05 -13.72
C GLY A 180 5.22 10.32 -12.37
N ILE A 181 5.81 9.12 -12.26
CA ILE A 181 5.85 8.36 -10.99
C ILE A 181 6.67 9.10 -9.94
N LEU A 182 7.84 9.63 -10.32
CA LEU A 182 8.70 10.41 -9.41
C LEU A 182 7.94 11.64 -8.88
N MET A 183 7.36 12.43 -9.78
CA MET A 183 6.68 13.69 -9.41
C MET A 183 5.47 13.47 -8.49
N GLY A 184 4.68 12.42 -8.73
CA GLY A 184 3.47 12.18 -7.93
C GLY A 184 3.73 11.84 -6.47
N GLY A 185 4.88 11.24 -6.16
CA GLY A 185 5.23 10.86 -4.79
C GLY A 185 5.70 12.03 -3.89
N ILE A 186 6.07 13.17 -4.48
CA ILE A 186 6.70 14.29 -3.77
C ILE A 186 5.70 14.99 -2.84
N LEU A 187 4.51 15.31 -3.33
CA LEU A 187 3.50 16.04 -2.54
C LEU A 187 3.02 15.23 -1.33
N PRO A 188 2.61 13.94 -1.46
CA PRO A 188 2.19 13.17 -0.30
C PRO A 188 3.32 12.98 0.72
N PHE A 189 4.58 12.86 0.25
CA PHE A 189 5.74 12.82 1.14
C PHE A 189 5.90 14.13 1.92
N GLY A 190 5.83 15.27 1.24
CA GLY A 190 5.92 16.59 1.86
C GLY A 190 4.86 16.80 2.96
N CYS A 191 3.64 16.32 2.73
CA CYS A 191 2.53 16.44 3.70
C CYS A 191 2.76 15.66 4.99
N ILE A 192 3.53 14.56 4.96
CA ILE A 192 3.78 13.72 6.14
C ILE A 192 5.18 13.90 6.72
N PHE A 193 6.04 14.69 6.07
CA PHE A 193 7.46 14.83 6.41
C PHE A 193 7.71 15.17 7.88
N ILE A 194 7.05 16.21 8.39
CA ILE A 194 7.18 16.64 9.79
C ILE A 194 6.74 15.53 10.76
N GLN A 195 5.67 14.82 10.40
CA GLN A 195 5.12 13.77 11.23
C GLN A 195 6.02 12.52 11.25
N LEU A 196 6.64 12.19 10.12
CA LEU A 196 7.64 11.12 10.03
C LEU A 196 8.87 11.44 10.90
N PHE A 197 9.32 12.69 10.95
CA PHE A 197 10.41 13.09 11.85
C PHE A 197 10.08 12.79 13.32
N PHE A 198 8.89 13.16 13.80
CA PHE A 198 8.47 12.86 15.17
C PHE A 198 8.33 11.35 15.43
N ILE A 199 7.84 10.58 14.45
CA ILE A 199 7.75 9.12 14.56
C ILE A 199 9.14 8.50 14.66
N LEU A 200 10.08 8.90 13.80
CA LEU A 200 11.45 8.40 13.82
C LEU A 200 12.16 8.74 15.14
N ASN A 201 11.99 9.97 15.66
CA ASN A 201 12.50 10.33 16.98
C ASN A 201 11.85 9.49 18.10
N SER A 202 10.56 9.16 17.97
CA SER A 202 9.89 8.35 18.99
C SER A 202 10.39 6.90 19.02
N ILE A 203 10.56 6.31 17.83
CA ILE A 203 11.03 4.92 17.68
C ILE A 203 12.50 4.80 18.08
N TRP A 204 13.36 5.69 17.57
CA TRP A 204 14.81 5.54 17.66
C TRP A 204 15.49 6.39 18.73
N ALA A 205 14.97 7.57 19.05
CA ALA A 205 15.49 8.43 20.13
C ALA A 205 14.72 8.27 21.45
N HIS A 206 13.90 7.23 21.57
CA HIS A 206 13.09 6.88 22.74
C HIS A 206 12.21 8.02 23.30
N GLN A 207 11.81 8.98 22.48
CA GLN A 207 10.88 10.03 22.88
C GLN A 207 9.43 9.51 22.84
N TYR A 208 8.57 9.96 23.74
CA TYR A 208 7.15 9.59 23.70
C TYR A 208 6.40 10.40 22.65
N TYR A 209 5.64 9.73 21.78
CA TYR A 209 4.76 10.39 20.82
C TYR A 209 3.36 10.59 21.43
N TYR A 210 3.01 11.83 21.79
CA TYR A 210 1.73 12.16 22.45
C TYR A 210 0.65 12.65 21.48
N PHE A 211 0.99 13.02 20.25
CA PHE A 211 0.09 13.74 19.35
C PHE A 211 -0.74 12.82 18.43
N PHE A 212 -1.34 11.74 18.97
CA PHE A 212 -2.12 10.78 18.16
C PHE A 212 -3.31 11.40 17.41
N GLY A 213 -3.96 12.43 17.97
CA GLY A 213 -5.02 13.16 17.26
C GLY A 213 -4.50 13.91 16.04
N PHE A 214 -3.32 14.54 16.13
CA PHE A 214 -2.67 15.18 14.99
C PHE A 214 -2.21 14.13 13.96
N LEU A 215 -1.71 12.97 14.40
CA LEU A 215 -1.36 11.87 13.51
C LEU A 215 -2.57 11.39 12.68
N LEU A 216 -3.77 11.31 13.27
CA LEU A 216 -5.00 10.96 12.55
C LEU A 216 -5.35 12.01 11.48
N VAL A 217 -5.19 13.31 11.78
CA VAL A 217 -5.40 14.39 10.80
C VAL A 217 -4.41 14.26 9.64
N VAL A 218 -3.12 14.06 9.94
CA VAL A 218 -2.08 13.86 8.92
C VAL A 218 -2.34 12.61 8.09
N TYR A 219 -2.86 11.54 8.69
CA TYR A 219 -3.28 10.33 7.97
C TYR A 219 -4.40 10.60 6.96
N ILE A 220 -5.40 11.42 7.31
CA ILE A 220 -6.46 11.84 6.40
C ILE A 220 -5.90 12.70 5.26
N ILE A 221 -5.03 13.67 5.58
CA ILE A 221 -4.36 14.51 4.58
C ILE A 221 -3.54 13.63 3.62
N LEU A 222 -2.84 12.61 4.12
CA LEU A 222 -2.11 11.66 3.28
C LEU A 222 -3.04 10.93 2.30
N ILE A 223 -4.20 10.44 2.75
CA ILE A 223 -5.18 9.79 1.87
C ILE A 223 -5.65 10.74 0.77
N ILE A 224 -6.00 11.98 1.13
CA ILE A 224 -6.50 12.99 0.18
C ILE A 224 -5.41 13.32 -0.85
N THR A 225 -4.19 13.61 -0.39
CA THR A 225 -3.08 14.01 -1.27
C THR A 225 -2.61 12.87 -2.16
N CYS A 226 -2.55 11.62 -1.67
CA CYS A 226 -2.31 10.45 -2.52
C CYS A 226 -3.39 10.29 -3.59
N SER A 227 -4.66 10.51 -3.22
CA SER A 227 -5.79 10.41 -4.16
C SER A 227 -5.74 11.50 -5.23
N GLU A 228 -5.54 12.76 -4.83
CA GLU A 228 -5.51 13.91 -5.72
C GLU A 228 -4.36 13.84 -6.72
N THR A 229 -3.13 13.62 -6.23
CA THR A 229 -1.94 13.54 -7.09
C THR A 229 -2.04 12.43 -8.14
N THR A 230 -2.55 11.27 -7.75
CA THR A 230 -2.71 10.14 -8.68
C THR A 230 -3.83 10.37 -9.68
N ILE A 231 -4.97 10.93 -9.26
CA ILE A 231 -6.06 11.29 -10.17
C ILE A 231 -5.59 12.32 -11.20
N LEU A 232 -4.89 13.37 -10.78
CA LEU A 232 -4.39 14.42 -11.67
C LEU A 232 -3.41 13.85 -12.72
N LEU A 233 -2.45 13.03 -12.29
CA LEU A 233 -1.50 12.42 -13.21
C LEU A 233 -2.16 11.39 -14.12
N CYS A 234 -3.09 10.58 -13.60
CA CYS A 234 -3.89 9.66 -14.40
C CYS A 234 -4.69 10.42 -15.47
N TYR A 235 -5.30 11.55 -15.11
CA TYR A 235 -6.03 12.40 -16.05
C TYR A 235 -5.11 12.92 -17.16
N PHE A 236 -3.93 13.46 -16.82
CA PHE A 236 -2.98 13.92 -17.83
C PHE A 236 -2.49 12.80 -18.76
N HIS A 237 -2.28 11.58 -18.25
CA HIS A 237 -1.93 10.43 -19.09
C HIS A 237 -3.06 10.03 -20.05
N LEU A 238 -4.31 10.01 -19.57
CA LEU A 238 -5.46 9.77 -20.43
C LEU A 238 -5.63 10.87 -21.49
N CYS A 239 -5.36 12.13 -21.11
CA CYS A 239 -5.27 13.28 -22.02
C CYS A 239 -4.02 13.28 -22.92
N ALA A 240 -3.13 12.30 -22.80
CA ALA A 240 -2.03 12.06 -23.71
C ALA A 240 -2.22 10.75 -24.52
N GLU A 241 -3.45 10.23 -24.54
CA GLU A 241 -3.87 9.00 -25.21
C GLU A 241 -3.15 7.72 -24.72
N ASP A 242 -2.61 7.73 -23.49
CA ASP A 242 -2.02 6.56 -22.86
C ASP A 242 -3.03 5.92 -21.88
N TYR A 243 -3.51 4.72 -22.23
CA TYR A 243 -4.48 3.97 -21.43
C TYR A 243 -3.83 3.08 -20.36
N ASN A 244 -2.50 3.04 -20.24
CA ASN A 244 -1.80 2.15 -19.31
C ASN A 244 -1.76 2.70 -17.87
N TRP A 245 -2.92 3.08 -17.33
CA TRP A 245 -3.03 3.77 -16.05
C TRP A 245 -2.94 2.83 -14.83
N TRP A 246 -3.28 1.54 -14.96
CA TRP A 246 -3.42 0.60 -13.84
C TRP A 246 -2.21 0.50 -12.91
N TRP A 247 -1.02 0.21 -13.45
CA TRP A 247 0.21 0.15 -12.65
C TRP A 247 0.73 1.54 -12.31
N ARG A 248 0.50 2.51 -13.20
CA ARG A 248 0.99 3.87 -13.00
C ARG A 248 0.30 4.51 -11.80
N SER A 249 -1.02 4.42 -11.68
CA SER A 249 -1.76 4.95 -10.53
C SER A 249 -1.26 4.39 -9.19
N PHE A 250 -1.00 3.08 -9.15
CA PHE A 250 -0.42 2.42 -7.97
C PHE A 250 1.01 2.92 -7.68
N LEU A 251 1.88 2.96 -8.69
CA LEU A 251 3.28 3.35 -8.50
C LEU A 251 3.45 4.83 -8.19
N THR A 252 2.64 5.71 -8.77
CA THR A 252 2.72 7.18 -8.59
C THR A 252 2.56 7.58 -7.13
N SER A 253 1.55 7.05 -6.42
CA SER A 253 1.38 7.27 -4.98
C SER A 253 2.29 6.36 -4.14
N GLY A 254 2.56 5.14 -4.61
CA GLY A 254 3.50 4.21 -3.98
C GLY A 254 4.90 4.83 -3.82
N PHE A 255 5.34 5.64 -4.79
CA PHE A 255 6.68 6.23 -4.80
C PHE A 255 6.97 7.15 -3.61
N THR A 256 5.94 7.65 -2.91
CA THR A 256 6.08 8.32 -1.60
C THR A 256 6.91 7.50 -0.60
N ALA A 257 6.83 6.18 -0.63
CA ALA A 257 7.62 5.32 0.23
C ALA A 257 9.13 5.37 -0.09
N VAL A 258 9.51 5.56 -1.36
CA VAL A 258 10.92 5.71 -1.75
C VAL A 258 11.48 7.01 -1.18
N TYR A 259 10.72 8.10 -1.22
CA TYR A 259 11.12 9.35 -0.56
C TYR A 259 11.30 9.18 0.95
N PHE A 260 10.40 8.43 1.61
CA PHE A 260 10.58 8.08 3.02
C PHE A 260 11.86 7.27 3.28
N PHE A 261 12.18 6.29 2.43
CA PHE A 261 13.41 5.51 2.56
C PHE A 261 14.67 6.38 2.42
N LEU A 262 14.70 7.27 1.43
CA LEU A 262 15.79 8.24 1.23
C LEU A 262 15.93 9.19 2.43
N TYR A 263 14.80 9.67 2.95
CA TYR A 263 14.79 10.50 4.16
C TYR A 263 15.31 9.74 5.38
N SER A 264 15.00 8.45 5.50
CA SER A 264 15.49 7.61 6.60
C SER A 264 17.00 7.39 6.52
N ILE A 265 17.60 7.33 5.32
CA ILE A 265 19.06 7.35 5.14
C ILE A 265 19.64 8.67 5.63
N TYR A 266 19.05 9.80 5.24
CA TYR A 266 19.47 11.12 5.69
C TYR A 266 19.36 11.28 7.22
N TYR A 267 18.26 10.81 7.80
CA TYR A 267 18.03 10.85 9.25
C TYR A 267 19.07 10.01 10.00
N PHE A 268 19.39 8.81 9.49
CA PHE A 268 20.48 7.98 10.03
C PHE A 268 21.82 8.71 10.04
N ALA A 269 22.20 9.33 8.93
CA ALA A 269 23.49 9.99 8.80
C ALA A 269 23.64 11.28 9.63
N THR A 270 22.54 11.96 9.97
CA THR A 270 22.59 13.30 10.57
C THR A 270 22.05 13.41 11.99
N LYS A 271 21.18 12.48 12.41
CA LYS A 271 20.48 12.56 13.70
C LYS A 271 20.76 11.38 14.62
N LEU A 272 21.17 10.24 14.09
CA LEU A 272 21.41 9.03 14.87
C LEU A 272 22.91 8.84 15.14
N GLU A 273 23.27 8.76 16.41
CA GLU A 273 24.62 8.43 16.87
C GLU A 273 24.75 6.91 17.07
N ILE A 274 24.42 6.12 16.04
CA ILE A 274 24.57 4.66 16.06
C ILE A 274 25.92 4.30 15.45
N SER A 275 26.85 3.81 16.28
CA SER A 275 28.17 3.33 15.83
C SER A 275 28.22 1.82 15.58
N ASP A 276 27.28 1.07 16.17
CA ASP A 276 27.28 -0.38 16.12
C ASP A 276 26.70 -0.93 14.79
N GLY A 277 27.39 -1.91 14.22
CA GLY A 277 27.02 -2.54 12.95
C GLY A 277 25.71 -3.32 13.03
N THR A 278 25.46 -4.01 14.16
CA THR A 278 24.20 -4.74 14.38
C THR A 278 23.02 -3.78 14.45
N SER A 279 23.17 -2.71 15.22
CA SER A 279 22.16 -1.65 15.35
C SER A 279 21.87 -0.95 14.02
N THR A 280 22.88 -0.73 13.19
CA THR A 280 22.73 -0.19 11.82
C THR A 280 21.94 -1.13 10.92
N PHE A 281 22.25 -2.43 10.95
CA PHE A 281 21.51 -3.44 10.18
C PHE A 281 20.05 -3.51 10.60
N LEU A 282 19.78 -3.48 11.91
CA LEU A 282 18.41 -3.46 12.45
C LEU A 282 17.64 -2.21 12.00
N TYR A 283 18.27 -1.04 12.06
CA TYR A 283 17.68 0.22 11.59
C TYR A 283 17.19 0.11 10.15
N PHE A 284 18.07 -0.30 9.23
CA PHE A 284 17.69 -0.40 7.82
C PHE A 284 16.69 -1.52 7.54
N GLY A 285 16.76 -2.64 8.26
CA GLY A 285 15.78 -3.73 8.14
C GLY A 285 14.37 -3.32 8.55
N TYR A 286 14.21 -2.68 9.72
CA TYR A 286 12.92 -2.18 10.16
C TYR A 286 12.42 -1.02 9.27
N THR A 287 13.31 -0.15 8.81
CA THR A 287 12.98 0.92 7.87
C THR A 287 12.51 0.37 6.52
N LEU A 288 13.11 -0.72 6.03
CA LEU A 288 12.68 -1.42 4.82
C LEU A 288 11.27 -2.00 4.98
N MET A 289 10.97 -2.61 6.13
CA MET A 289 9.62 -3.09 6.45
C MET A 289 8.59 -1.96 6.45
N LEU A 290 8.89 -0.84 7.12
CA LEU A 290 8.01 0.33 7.15
C LEU A 290 7.79 0.93 5.76
N THR A 291 8.86 1.04 4.98
CA THR A 291 8.83 1.50 3.59
C THR A 291 7.92 0.60 2.74
N PHE A 292 8.03 -0.72 2.88
CA PHE A 292 7.20 -1.65 2.13
C PHE A 292 5.72 -1.55 2.50
N ILE A 293 5.40 -1.42 3.80
CA ILE A 293 4.02 -1.20 4.28
C ILE A 293 3.46 0.11 3.74
N LEU A 294 4.26 1.19 3.79
CA LEU A 294 3.88 2.51 3.29
C LEU A 294 3.63 2.47 1.77
N PHE A 295 4.48 1.75 1.02
CA PHE A 295 4.33 1.57 -0.44
C PHE A 295 3.01 0.88 -0.80
N LEU A 296 2.67 -0.19 -0.08
CA LEU A 296 1.39 -0.90 -0.26
C LEU A 296 0.20 0.00 0.10
N PHE A 297 0.31 0.75 1.20
CA PHE A 297 -0.73 1.67 1.66
C PHE A 297 -0.97 2.79 0.65
N THR A 298 0.03 3.64 0.36
CA THR A 298 -0.15 4.81 -0.50
C THR A 298 -0.51 4.38 -1.92
N GLY A 299 0.15 3.34 -2.45
CA GLY A 299 -0.12 2.79 -3.77
C GLY A 299 -1.56 2.29 -3.92
N THR A 300 -2.10 1.66 -2.88
CA THR A 300 -3.50 1.20 -2.88
C THR A 300 -4.50 2.35 -2.87
N ILE A 301 -4.26 3.38 -2.04
CA ILE A 301 -5.12 4.56 -1.99
C ILE A 301 -5.17 5.23 -3.37
N GLY A 302 -4.00 5.49 -3.98
CA GLY A 302 -3.96 6.11 -5.29
C GLY A 302 -4.57 5.26 -6.40
N PHE A 303 -4.35 3.93 -6.36
CA PHE A 303 -5.00 3.02 -7.30
C PHE A 303 -6.53 3.07 -7.19
N LEU A 304 -7.09 2.94 -5.98
CA LEU A 304 -8.53 2.92 -5.76
C LEU A 304 -9.20 4.25 -6.12
N ALA A 305 -8.52 5.37 -5.85
CA ALA A 305 -8.95 6.70 -6.24
C ALA A 305 -9.04 6.82 -7.77
N CYS A 306 -7.97 6.44 -8.49
CA CYS A 306 -7.97 6.43 -9.95
C CYS A 306 -9.00 5.45 -10.53
N PHE A 307 -9.15 4.27 -9.94
CA PHE A 307 -10.13 3.28 -10.36
C PHE A 307 -11.55 3.87 -10.31
N TRP A 308 -11.92 4.47 -9.19
CA TRP A 308 -13.21 5.11 -9.02
C TRP A 308 -13.41 6.30 -9.99
N PHE A 309 -12.39 7.15 -10.12
CA PHE A 309 -12.40 8.30 -11.02
C PHE A 309 -12.60 7.91 -12.49
N VAL A 310 -11.84 6.92 -12.98
CA VAL A 310 -11.94 6.43 -14.35
C VAL A 310 -13.33 5.83 -14.61
N HIS A 311 -13.86 5.03 -13.68
CA HIS A 311 -15.21 4.49 -13.81
C HIS A 311 -16.28 5.60 -13.95
N ILE A 312 -16.19 6.67 -13.15
CA ILE A 312 -17.14 7.80 -13.21
C ILE A 312 -17.00 8.57 -14.53
N ILE A 313 -15.77 8.91 -14.93
CA ILE A 313 -15.57 9.71 -16.14
C ILE A 313 -16.11 9.00 -17.37
N TYR A 314 -15.93 7.68 -17.45
CA TYR A 314 -16.38 6.89 -18.59
C TYR A 314 -17.82 6.40 -18.51
N SER A 315 -18.47 6.40 -17.32
CA SER A 315 -19.92 6.14 -17.22
C SER A 315 -20.80 7.31 -17.65
N VAL A 316 -20.27 8.54 -17.56
CA VAL A 316 -21.00 9.75 -17.99
C VAL A 316 -20.86 10.00 -19.50
N ILE A 317 -19.91 9.34 -20.17
CA ILE A 317 -19.73 9.50 -21.62
C ILE A 317 -20.81 8.69 -22.33
N LYS A 318 -21.74 9.39 -22.98
CA LYS A 318 -22.56 8.79 -24.02
C LYS A 318 -21.66 8.60 -25.24
N VAL A 319 -21.37 7.34 -25.55
CA VAL A 319 -20.73 6.97 -26.81
C VAL A 319 -21.88 6.84 -27.80
N ASP A 320 -22.14 7.92 -28.55
CA ASP A 320 -22.98 7.87 -29.75
C ASP A 320 -22.21 7.23 -30.90
#